data_AF-K1RLS8-F1
#
_entry.id   AF-K1RLS8-F1
#
_cell.length_a   1.000
_cell.length_b   1.000
_cell.length_c   1.000
_cell.angle_alpha   90.00
_cell.angle_beta   90.00
_cell.angle_gamma   90.00
#
_symmetry.space_group_name_H-M   'P 1'
#
loop_
_entity.id
_entity.type
_entity.pdbx_description
1 polymer ?
#
loop_
_entity_poly.entity_id
_entity_poly.type
_entity_poly.pdbx_seq_one_letter_code
_entity_poly.pdbx_strand_id
1 'polypeptide(L)'
;MNAKERFYSGLAKETIGKITSNTDNWTSFLRTMSRNYEFTYPEQVMIYAQRPNATFCKPYEDWNAENYRRYVKRGSTGIALFVMNRDKPYLRYVFDVADTGVRRSSPELKPWEVTPETAPMSWKRW
;
A
#
# COMPACT_ATOMS: atom_id res chain seq x y z
N MET A 1 8.55 -21.26 10.09
CA MET A 1 7.64 -20.11 10.16
C MET A 1 7.01 -20.00 11.52
N ASN A 2 7.05 -18.81 12.14
CA ASN A 2 6.32 -18.51 13.38
C ASN A 2 4.80 -18.37 13.12
N ALA A 3 3.99 -18.27 14.18
CA ALA A 3 2.53 -18.17 14.07
C ALA A 3 2.07 -16.96 13.23
N LYS A 4 2.78 -15.83 13.34
CA LYS A 4 2.47 -14.59 12.61
C LYS A 4 2.70 -14.76 11.11
N GLU A 5 3.81 -15.37 10.73
CA GLU A 5 4.13 -15.69 9.32
C GLU A 5 3.11 -16.66 8.71
N ARG A 6 2.70 -17.70 9.47
CA ARG A 6 1.66 -18.63 9.03
C ARG A 6 0.32 -17.92 8.79
N PHE A 7 -0.06 -17.02 9.70
CA PHE A 7 -1.28 -16.22 9.56
C PHE A 7 -1.26 -15.39 8.28
N TYR A 8 -0.21 -14.60 8.05
CA TYR A 8 -0.13 -13.76 6.84
C TYR A 8 0.03 -14.57 5.56
N SER A 9 0.63 -15.76 5.63
CA SER A 9 0.72 -16.66 4.46
C SER A 9 -0.66 -17.20 4.08
N GLY A 10 -1.47 -17.57 5.07
CA GLY A 10 -2.89 -17.94 4.86
C GLY A 10 -3.69 -16.78 4.26
N LEU A 11 -3.53 -15.57 4.83
CA LEU A 11 -4.18 -14.36 4.33
C LEU A 11 -3.81 -14.07 2.86
N ALA A 12 -2.53 -14.20 2.50
CA ALA A 12 -2.09 -14.01 1.11
C ALA A 12 -2.77 -15.01 0.16
N LYS A 13 -2.77 -16.30 0.53
CA LYS A 13 -3.38 -17.36 -0.27
C LYS A 13 -4.88 -17.13 -0.49
N GLU A 14 -5.60 -16.77 0.57
CA GLU A 14 -7.03 -16.45 0.50
C GLU A 14 -7.28 -15.22 -0.39
N THR A 15 -6.49 -14.18 -0.20
CA THR A 15 -6.63 -12.91 -0.94
C THR A 15 -6.41 -13.12 -2.44
N ILE A 16 -5.39 -13.89 -2.83
CA ILE A 16 -5.13 -14.20 -4.25
C ILE A 16 -6.34 -14.87 -4.89
N GLY A 17 -6.95 -15.85 -4.21
CA GLY A 17 -8.16 -16.51 -4.71
C GLY A 17 -9.36 -15.57 -4.84
N LYS A 18 -9.51 -14.61 -3.91
CA LYS A 18 -10.59 -13.60 -3.96
C LYS A 18 -10.38 -12.56 -5.06
N ILE A 19 -9.15 -12.09 -5.26
CA ILE A 19 -8.83 -11.06 -6.27
C ILE A 19 -9.29 -11.50 -7.66
N THR A 20 -9.13 -12.79 -7.98
CA THR A 20 -9.47 -13.34 -9.30
C THR A 20 -10.88 -13.93 -9.39
N SER A 21 -11.71 -13.82 -8.35
CA SER A 21 -13.02 -14.50 -8.33
C SER A 21 -14.10 -13.79 -9.14
N ASN A 22 -13.97 -12.48 -9.36
CA ASN A 22 -14.87 -11.68 -10.20
C ASN A 22 -14.22 -10.33 -10.58
N THR A 23 -14.85 -9.63 -11.53
CA THR A 23 -14.38 -8.34 -12.06
C THR A 23 -14.31 -7.24 -11.00
N ASP A 24 -15.23 -7.22 -10.04
CA ASP A 24 -15.28 -6.18 -9.01
C ASP A 24 -14.09 -6.31 -8.04
N ASN A 25 -13.79 -7.53 -7.60
CA ASN A 25 -12.64 -7.84 -6.77
C ASN A 25 -11.33 -7.52 -7.49
N TRP A 26 -11.24 -7.90 -8.77
CA TRP A 26 -10.08 -7.59 -9.60
C TRP A 26 -9.88 -6.07 -9.74
N THR A 27 -10.94 -5.34 -10.06
CA THR A 27 -10.90 -3.89 -10.24
C THR A 27 -10.59 -3.17 -8.92
N SER A 28 -11.14 -3.65 -7.81
CA SER A 28 -10.83 -3.16 -6.46
C SER A 28 -9.34 -3.32 -6.14
N PHE A 29 -8.77 -4.50 -6.41
CA PHE A 29 -7.34 -4.74 -6.26
C PHE A 29 -6.50 -3.79 -7.12
N LEU A 30 -6.86 -3.62 -8.39
CA LEU A 30 -6.15 -2.71 -9.30
C LEU A 30 -6.15 -1.25 -8.82
N ARG A 31 -7.24 -0.78 -8.17
CA ARG A 31 -7.30 0.57 -7.57
C ARG A 31 -6.34 0.75 -6.41
N THR A 32 -6.08 -0.28 -5.62
CA THR A 32 -5.09 -0.22 -4.53
C THR A 32 -3.67 -0.35 -5.07
N MET A 33 -3.49 -1.26 -6.04
CA MET A 33 -2.23 -1.52 -6.71
C MET A 33 -1.70 -0.27 -7.42
N SER A 34 -2.54 0.44 -8.18
CA SER A 34 -2.15 1.62 -8.94
C SER A 34 -1.62 2.75 -8.05
N ARG A 35 -2.14 2.88 -6.83
CA ARG A 35 -1.70 3.88 -5.85
C ARG A 35 -0.39 3.50 -5.13
N ASN A 36 -0.08 2.22 -5.09
CA ASN A 36 1.10 1.66 -4.41
C ASN A 36 2.00 0.94 -5.43
N TYR A 37 2.23 1.56 -6.59
CA TYR A 37 2.87 0.95 -7.75
C TYR A 37 4.36 0.62 -7.55
N GLU A 38 5.03 1.27 -6.59
CA GLU A 38 6.44 1.03 -6.26
C GLU A 38 6.68 -0.29 -5.53
N PHE A 39 5.62 -0.92 -5.00
CA PHE A 39 5.69 -2.20 -4.31
C PHE A 39 5.66 -3.37 -5.30
N THR A 40 6.30 -4.47 -4.93
CA THR A 40 6.24 -5.71 -5.70
C THR A 40 4.83 -6.32 -5.65
N TYR A 41 4.48 -7.18 -6.60
CA TYR A 41 3.16 -7.82 -6.63
C TYR A 41 2.78 -8.53 -5.31
N PRO A 42 3.64 -9.36 -4.68
CA PRO A 42 3.31 -9.98 -3.39
C PRO A 42 3.04 -8.95 -2.29
N GLU A 43 3.76 -7.83 -2.29
CA GLU A 43 3.55 -6.75 -1.33
C GLU A 43 2.24 -6.00 -1.60
N GLN A 44 1.90 -5.76 -2.87
CA GLN A 44 0.63 -5.15 -3.27
C GLN A 44 -0.57 -6.04 -2.87
N VAL A 45 -0.46 -7.36 -3.01
CA VAL A 45 -1.45 -8.31 -2.50
C VAL A 45 -1.61 -8.15 -0.99
N MET A 46 -0.51 -8.04 -0.24
CA MET A 46 -0.56 -7.88 1.22
C MET A 46 -1.12 -6.51 1.65
N ILE A 47 -0.82 -5.44 0.92
CA ILE A 47 -1.41 -4.12 1.13
C ILE A 47 -2.92 -4.20 0.93
N TYR A 48 -3.38 -4.77 -0.20
CA TYR A 48 -4.80 -4.94 -0.48
C TYR A 48 -5.52 -5.80 0.56
N ALA A 49 -4.92 -6.94 0.93
CA ALA A 49 -5.49 -7.87 1.90
C ALA A 49 -5.79 -7.24 3.27
N GLN A 50 -4.90 -6.34 3.72
CA GLN A 50 -4.98 -5.73 5.04
C GLN A 50 -5.66 -4.37 5.02
N ARG A 51 -5.53 -3.62 3.91
CA ARG A 51 -6.04 -2.26 3.78
C ARG A 51 -6.35 -1.91 2.31
N PRO A 52 -7.52 -2.31 1.80
CA PRO A 52 -7.87 -2.11 0.39
C PRO A 52 -8.00 -0.63 -0.01
N ASN A 53 -8.18 0.28 0.96
CA ASN A 53 -8.22 1.72 0.73
C ASN A 53 -6.86 2.42 0.92
N ALA A 54 -5.76 1.69 1.05
CA ALA A 54 -4.43 2.29 1.15
C ALA A 54 -4.10 3.11 -0.12
N THR A 55 -3.61 4.33 0.07
CA THR A 55 -3.39 5.30 -0.99
C THR A 55 -1.94 5.70 -1.16
N PHE A 56 -1.13 5.66 -0.11
CA PHE A 56 0.28 5.97 -0.21
C PHE A 56 1.01 5.35 0.97
N CYS A 57 1.58 4.16 0.76
CA CYS A 57 2.31 3.43 1.80
C CYS A 57 3.81 3.69 1.75
N LYS A 58 4.42 3.90 2.93
CA LYS A 58 5.88 3.93 3.10
C LYS A 58 6.30 3.23 4.40
N PRO A 59 7.55 2.73 4.50
CA PRO A 59 8.17 2.33 5.76
C PRO A 59 8.09 3.44 6.82
N TYR A 60 8.20 3.05 8.08
CA TYR A 60 8.18 4.00 9.19
C TYR A 60 9.30 5.05 9.07
N GLU A 61 10.50 4.59 8.73
CA GLU A 61 11.71 5.41 8.61
C GLU A 61 11.56 6.45 7.51
N ASP A 62 11.02 6.06 6.35
CA ASP A 62 10.75 6.94 5.22
C ASP A 62 9.81 8.07 5.65
N TRP A 63 8.72 7.78 6.37
CA TRP A 63 7.80 8.82 6.81
C TRP A 63 8.47 9.93 7.63
N ASN A 64 9.47 9.59 8.44
CA ASN A 64 10.20 10.54 9.27
C ASN A 64 11.37 11.22 8.53
N ALA A 65 11.80 10.67 7.39
CA ALA A 65 12.89 11.21 6.59
C ALA A 65 12.57 12.60 6.00
N GLU A 66 13.60 13.31 5.55
CA GLU A 66 13.52 14.71 5.09
C GLU A 66 12.49 14.95 3.97
N ASN A 67 12.28 13.95 3.13
CA ASN A 67 11.33 13.98 2.02
C ASN A 67 9.88 14.17 2.49
N TYR A 68 9.53 13.64 3.66
CA TYR A 68 8.15 13.65 4.17
C TYR A 68 8.03 14.39 5.50
N ARG A 69 8.98 14.25 6.42
CA ARG A 69 8.99 14.92 7.73
C ARG A 69 7.66 14.73 8.49
N ARG A 70 7.06 13.55 8.38
CA ARG A 70 5.80 13.16 9.05
C ARG A 70 6.13 12.21 10.20
N TYR A 71 5.16 11.91 11.04
CA TYR A 71 5.30 10.87 12.06
C TYR A 71 4.11 9.93 11.98
N VAL A 72 4.34 8.65 12.23
CA VAL A 72 3.24 7.68 12.36
C VAL A 72 2.55 7.91 13.71
N LYS A 73 1.23 8.05 13.69
CA LYS A 73 0.42 8.28 14.89
C LYS A 73 0.55 7.10 15.86
N ARG A 74 0.58 7.39 17.16
CA ARG A 74 0.60 6.35 18.19
C ARG A 74 -0.65 5.48 18.06
N GLY A 75 -0.46 4.16 18.09
CA GLY A 75 -1.54 3.18 17.96
C GLY A 75 -1.90 2.79 16.52
N SER A 76 -1.28 3.39 15.51
CA SER A 76 -1.44 2.95 14.12
C SER A 76 -0.95 1.53 13.94
N THR A 77 -1.72 0.71 13.21
CA THR A 77 -1.37 -0.68 12.91
C THR A 77 -0.67 -0.74 11.55
N GLY A 78 0.56 -1.24 11.53
CA GLY A 78 1.33 -1.39 10.29
C GLY A 78 0.81 -2.53 9.41
N ILE A 79 0.90 -2.34 8.10
CA ILE A 79 0.59 -3.34 7.07
C ILE A 79 1.81 -4.26 6.94
N ALA A 80 1.64 -5.56 7.22
CA ALA A 80 2.73 -6.53 7.18
C ALA A 80 3.04 -6.97 5.74
N LEU A 81 4.31 -6.90 5.35
CA LEU A 81 4.80 -7.30 4.03
C LEU A 81 5.86 -8.39 4.17
N PHE A 82 5.87 -9.34 3.25
CA PHE A 82 6.90 -10.39 3.20
C PHE A 82 8.19 -9.87 2.57
N VAL A 83 9.31 -10.11 3.25
CA VAL A 83 10.65 -9.92 2.68
C VAL A 83 11.24 -11.31 2.42
N MET A 84 11.44 -11.65 1.15
CA MET A 84 11.83 -13.00 0.71
C MET A 84 13.23 -13.06 0.08
N ASN A 85 13.92 -11.92 -0.04
CA ASN A 85 15.22 -11.80 -0.73
C ASN A 85 16.44 -12.03 0.18
N ARG A 86 16.26 -12.68 1.34
CA ARG A 86 17.32 -12.97 2.31
C ARG A 86 17.21 -14.41 2.78
N ASP A 87 18.30 -14.94 3.35
CA ASP A 87 18.39 -16.32 3.89
C ASP A 87 17.30 -16.64 4.91
N LYS A 88 16.83 -15.62 5.65
CA LYS A 88 15.73 -15.74 6.60
C LYS A 88 14.59 -14.79 6.22
N PRO A 89 13.49 -15.30 5.67
CA PRO A 89 12.29 -14.52 5.44
C PRO A 89 11.76 -13.89 6.72
N TYR A 90 11.24 -12.67 6.63
CA TYR A 90 10.64 -11.96 7.76
C TYR A 90 9.55 -10.99 7.30
N LEU A 91 8.80 -10.46 8.26
CA LEU A 91 7.77 -9.45 8.02
C LEU A 91 8.33 -8.05 8.29
N ARG A 92 8.22 -7.15 7.31
CA ARG A 92 8.40 -5.70 7.51
C ARG A 92 7.04 -5.02 7.56
N TYR A 93 6.99 -3.78 8.05
CA TYR A 93 5.75 -3.03 8.16
C TYR A 93 5.83 -1.72 7.38
N VAL A 94 4.74 -1.38 6.70
CA VAL A 94 4.52 -0.07 6.10
C VAL A 94 3.26 0.57 6.68
N PHE A 95 3.17 1.88 6.54
CA PHE A 95 2.07 2.69 7.03
C PHE A 95 1.53 3.54 5.89
N ASP A 96 0.21 3.68 5.84
CA ASP A 96 -0.44 4.55 4.87
C ASP A 96 -0.31 6.02 5.32
N VAL A 97 -0.38 6.96 4.38
CA VAL A 97 -0.39 8.39 4.70
C VAL A 97 -1.47 8.77 5.72
N ALA A 98 -2.62 8.10 5.73
CA ALA A 98 -3.68 8.31 6.71
C ALA A 98 -3.25 8.02 8.16
N ASP A 99 -2.24 7.14 8.34
CA ASP A 99 -1.69 6.78 9.66
C ASP A 99 -0.73 7.84 10.20
N THR A 100 -0.44 8.88 9.43
CA THR A 100 0.60 9.86 9.76
C THR A 100 0.02 11.21 10.18
N GLY A 101 0.71 11.87 11.09
CA GLY A 101 0.54 13.28 11.41
C GLY A 101 1.59 14.14 10.71
N VAL A 102 1.27 15.43 10.55
CA VAL A 102 2.17 16.43 9.97
C VAL A 102 2.92 17.20 11.05
N ARG A 103 4.11 17.69 10.68
CA ARG A 103 4.87 18.72 11.38
C ARG A 103 4.72 20.03 10.61
N ARG A 104 5.09 21.16 11.23
CA ARG A 104 5.11 22.47 10.56
C ARG A 104 6.00 22.47 9.30
N SER A 105 7.05 21.66 9.31
CA SER A 105 7.98 21.51 8.20
C SER A 105 7.58 20.44 7.20
N SER A 106 6.50 19.67 7.40
CA SER A 106 6.11 18.63 6.44
C SER A 106 5.75 19.28 5.10
N PRO A 107 6.31 18.82 3.97
CA PRO A 107 5.83 19.23 2.67
C PRO A 107 4.40 18.74 2.46
N GLU A 108 3.65 19.48 1.66
CA GLU A 108 2.33 19.06 1.22
C GLU A 108 2.47 17.82 0.32
N LEU A 109 1.66 16.80 0.60
CA LEU A 109 1.58 15.62 -0.25
C LEU A 109 0.40 15.82 -1.19
N LYS A 110 0.69 16.00 -2.48
CA LYS A 110 -0.32 16.01 -3.54
C LYS A 110 -0.31 14.64 -4.19
N PRO A 111 -1.34 13.80 -3.97
CA PRO A 111 -1.51 12.58 -4.74
C PRO A 111 -1.49 12.92 -6.23
N TRP A 112 -0.92 12.04 -7.03
CA TRP A 112 -1.08 12.19 -8.48
C TRP A 112 -2.54 11.93 -8.86
N GLU A 113 -3.10 12.82 -9.67
CA GLU A 113 -4.46 12.73 -10.16
C GLU A 113 -4.48 12.86 -11.68
N VAL A 114 -5.42 12.17 -12.32
CA VAL A 114 -5.70 12.38 -13.75
C VAL A 114 -6.39 13.72 -13.88
N THR A 115 -5.70 14.70 -14.44
CA THR A 115 -6.27 16.00 -14.79
C THR A 115 -6.86 15.95 -16.20
N PRO A 116 -7.77 16.86 -16.57
CA PRO A 116 -8.28 16.97 -17.93
C PRO A 116 -7.16 17.10 -18.97
N GLU A 117 -6.02 17.69 -18.64
CA GLU A 117 -4.86 17.83 -19.53
C GLU A 117 -4.15 16.49 -19.76
N THR A 118 -4.00 15.69 -18.70
CA THR A 118 -3.28 14.41 -18.70
C THR A 118 -4.16 13.21 -19.07
N ALA A 119 -5.49 13.38 -19.09
CA ALA A 119 -6.43 12.34 -19.51
C ALA A 119 -6.24 11.99 -21.00
N PRO A 120 -6.31 10.70 -21.38
CA PRO A 120 -6.33 10.30 -22.78
C PRO A 120 -7.42 11.03 -23.55
N MET A 121 -7.16 11.45 -24.80
CA MET A 121 -8.14 12.15 -25.64
C MET A 121 -9.48 11.41 -25.77
N SER A 122 -9.48 10.08 -25.66
CA SER A 122 -10.69 9.24 -25.68
C SER A 122 -11.60 9.45 -24.46
N TRP A 123 -11.08 9.95 -23.35
CA TRP A 123 -11.82 10.19 -22.10
C TRP A 123 -12.38 11.62 -22.00
N LYS A 124 -11.99 12.52 -22.91
CA LYS A 124 -12.45 13.93 -22.94
C LYS A 124 -13.72 14.15 -23.78
N ARG A 125 -14.29 13.08 -24.34
CA ARG A 125 -15.41 13.12 -25.30
C ARG A 125 -16.75 12.63 -24.73
N TRP A 126 -16.83 12.44 -23.42
CA TRP A 126 -18.07 12.11 -22.70
C TRP A 126 -18.29 13.12 -21.59
#